data_AF-A0A2J7PRU7-F1
#
_entry.id   AF-A0A2J7PRU7-F1
#
_cell.length_a   1.000
_cell.length_b   1.000
_cell.length_c   1.000
_cell.angle_alpha   90.00
_cell.angle_beta   90.00
_cell.angle_gamma   90.00
#
_symmetry.space_group_name_H-M   'P 1'
#
loop_
_entity.id
_entity.type
_entity.pdbx_description
1 polymer ?
#
loop_
_entity_poly.entity_id
_entity_poly.type
_entity_poly.pdbx_seq_one_letter_code
_entity_poly.pdbx_strand_id
1 'polypeptide(L)'
;MADSDEELPPAFSSVEDGKKKNFMKDDIVWVRCNKVYWPAVVTNVSHKTRKVYVKTVNSPRKRKAIKIGFSSIIDFEDKKRNRQLFELGKRACSNFQPAYEKVKQFYVMKHHQHKLSAARYLTFEPGEVSYGTLPDMEVAEDSNSICNEECVYPLTEEELDSDPGNISNDSFGYQKSQNSYSAVTENSTSPSCSSSLSQIELRQKEEEAKILLAVIQGDACWNHLCRIYREEIYSERHSCFMSGNHKLKSNLKYFSGINIFPTGDLELELVNTLRDYIGRLGIKSDWSDYMYYVWLPELQYGPAVNSASNR
;
A
#
# COMPACT_ATOMS: atom_id res chain seq x y z
N MET A 1 -56.62 -36.43 -43.75
CA MET A 1 -55.62 -35.46 -44.26
C MET A 1 -55.41 -34.45 -43.15
N ALA A 2 -54.35 -34.63 -42.38
CA ALA A 2 -53.98 -33.78 -41.26
C ALA A 2 -52.51 -33.43 -41.48
N ASP A 3 -52.28 -32.21 -41.99
CA ASP A 3 -50.94 -31.64 -42.14
C ASP A 3 -50.39 -31.38 -40.73
N SER A 4 -49.32 -32.10 -40.41
CA SER A 4 -48.54 -31.90 -39.19
C SER A 4 -47.39 -30.98 -39.55
N ASP A 5 -47.57 -29.69 -39.29
CA ASP A 5 -46.51 -28.69 -39.31
C ASP A 5 -45.44 -29.07 -38.27
N GLU A 6 -44.33 -29.56 -38.78
CA GLU A 6 -43.13 -29.94 -38.05
C GLU A 6 -42.37 -28.67 -37.68
N GLU A 7 -42.77 -28.06 -36.56
CA GLU A 7 -42.17 -26.87 -35.99
C GLU A 7 -40.73 -27.17 -35.53
N LEU A 8 -39.76 -26.81 -36.39
CA LEU A 8 -38.33 -26.97 -36.11
C LEU A 8 -37.91 -26.13 -34.89
N PRO A 9 -37.04 -26.65 -34.00
CA PRO A 9 -36.55 -25.91 -32.86
C PRO A 9 -35.74 -24.69 -33.34
N PRO A 10 -35.83 -23.54 -32.64
CA PRO A 10 -35.15 -22.32 -33.04
C PRO A 10 -33.63 -22.51 -32.97
N ALA A 11 -33.00 -22.75 -34.12
CA ALA A 11 -31.56 -23.02 -34.26
C ALA A 11 -30.65 -21.78 -34.04
N PHE A 12 -31.24 -20.64 -33.68
CA PHE A 12 -30.53 -19.42 -33.34
C PHE A 12 -31.20 -18.80 -32.12
N SER A 13 -30.93 -19.37 -30.95
CA SER A 13 -31.18 -18.69 -29.69
C SER A 13 -30.46 -17.34 -29.75
N SER A 14 -31.28 -16.30 -29.72
CA SER A 14 -30.90 -14.91 -29.69
C SER A 14 -29.77 -14.71 -28.70
N VAL A 15 -28.65 -14.21 -29.21
CA VAL A 15 -27.54 -13.65 -28.46
C VAL A 15 -28.13 -12.90 -27.28
N GLU A 16 -27.97 -13.43 -26.06
CA GLU A 16 -28.45 -12.75 -24.85
C GLU A 16 -28.05 -11.29 -24.97
N ASP A 17 -29.04 -10.39 -24.99
CA ASP A 17 -28.85 -8.95 -25.06
C ASP A 17 -27.91 -8.55 -23.93
N GLY A 18 -26.61 -8.52 -24.26
CA GLY A 18 -25.55 -8.44 -23.31
C GLY A 18 -25.69 -7.10 -22.63
N LYS A 19 -26.15 -7.12 -21.37
CA LYS A 19 -26.26 -5.94 -20.52
C LYS A 19 -24.98 -5.14 -20.73
N LYS A 20 -25.13 -3.93 -21.31
CA LYS A 20 -23.99 -3.06 -21.62
C LYS A 20 -23.22 -2.85 -20.32
N LYS A 21 -22.05 -3.48 -20.22
CA LYS A 21 -21.18 -3.35 -19.05
C LYS A 21 -20.75 -1.89 -18.95
N ASN A 22 -21.16 -1.23 -17.87
CA ASN A 22 -20.81 0.15 -17.59
C ASN A 22 -19.67 0.15 -16.58
N PHE A 23 -18.43 0.13 -17.07
CA PHE A 23 -17.26 0.30 -16.22
C PHE A 23 -17.11 1.76 -15.82
N MET A 24 -16.72 2.00 -14.57
CA MET A 24 -16.44 3.31 -13.98
C MET A 24 -14.99 3.42 -13.55
N LYS A 25 -14.55 4.65 -13.27
CA LYS A 25 -13.23 4.89 -12.67
C LYS A 25 -13.18 4.27 -11.28
N ASP A 26 -12.02 3.70 -10.93
CA ASP A 26 -11.75 2.95 -9.70
C ASP A 26 -12.44 1.57 -9.60
N ASP A 27 -13.11 1.10 -10.66
CA ASP A 27 -13.55 -0.30 -10.74
C ASP A 27 -12.35 -1.25 -10.83
N ILE A 28 -12.50 -2.43 -10.23
CA ILE A 28 -11.51 -3.50 -10.32
C ILE A 28 -12.01 -4.50 -11.37
N VAL A 29 -11.11 -4.88 -12.26
CA VAL A 29 -11.41 -5.75 -13.39
C VAL A 29 -10.29 -6.75 -13.62
N TRP A 30 -10.60 -7.82 -14.32
CA TRP A 30 -9.64 -8.78 -14.83
C TRP A 30 -9.23 -8.41 -16.25
N VAL A 31 -7.92 -8.36 -16.50
CA VAL A 31 -7.35 -8.07 -17.83
C VAL A 31 -6.33 -9.11 -18.21
N ARG A 32 -6.25 -9.44 -19.50
CA ARG A 32 -5.29 -10.43 -19.99
C ARG A 32 -3.91 -9.78 -20.12
N CYS A 33 -2.94 -10.28 -19.37
CA CYS A 33 -1.53 -9.92 -19.43
C CYS A 33 -0.76 -11.15 -19.91
N ASN A 34 -0.31 -11.15 -21.16
CA ASN A 34 0.30 -12.30 -21.82
C ASN A 34 -0.64 -13.53 -21.80
N LYS A 35 -0.23 -14.61 -21.12
CA LYS A 35 -0.98 -15.87 -21.00
C LYS A 35 -1.84 -15.96 -19.74
N VAL A 36 -1.86 -14.92 -18.90
CA VAL A 36 -2.51 -14.95 -17.58
C VAL A 36 -3.46 -13.77 -17.45
N TYR A 37 -4.61 -13.97 -16.79
CA TYR A 37 -5.48 -12.86 -16.40
C TYR A 37 -4.98 -12.27 -15.08
N TRP A 38 -4.81 -10.96 -15.02
CA TRP A 38 -4.29 -10.24 -13.87
C TRP A 38 -5.32 -9.21 -13.37
N PRO A 39 -5.46 -8.99 -12.06
CA PRO A 39 -6.34 -7.95 -11.56
C PRO A 39 -5.77 -6.57 -11.90
N ALA A 40 -6.64 -5.66 -12.31
CA ALA A 40 -6.30 -4.30 -12.68
C ALA A 40 -7.39 -3.32 -12.23
N VAL A 41 -6.99 -2.07 -12.05
CA VAL A 41 -7.89 -0.97 -11.70
C VAL A 41 -8.14 -0.08 -12.90
N VAL A 42 -9.40 0.29 -13.10
CA VAL A 42 -9.82 1.24 -14.14
C VAL A 42 -9.44 2.65 -13.73
N THR A 43 -8.59 3.29 -14.53
CA THR A 43 -8.13 4.67 -14.30
C THR A 43 -8.91 5.71 -15.09
N ASN A 44 -9.36 5.34 -16.29
CA ASN A 44 -10.16 6.20 -17.17
C ASN A 44 -11.01 5.34 -18.12
N VAL A 45 -12.17 5.84 -18.54
CA VAL A 45 -13.11 5.16 -19.42
C VAL A 45 -13.46 6.10 -20.58
N SER A 46 -13.26 5.63 -21.81
CA SER A 46 -13.66 6.33 -23.02
C SER A 46 -14.89 5.65 -23.62
N HIS A 47 -16.09 6.11 -23.24
CA HIS A 47 -17.35 5.56 -23.76
C HIS A 47 -17.50 5.77 -25.27
N LYS A 48 -16.98 6.88 -25.81
CA LYS A 48 -16.99 7.17 -27.26
C LYS A 48 -16.26 6.11 -28.07
N THR A 49 -15.11 5.64 -27.58
CA THR A 49 -14.29 4.64 -28.30
C THR A 49 -14.51 3.21 -27.80
N ARG A 50 -15.34 3.01 -26.77
CA ARG A 50 -15.51 1.74 -26.04
C ARG A 50 -14.19 1.13 -25.58
N LYS A 51 -13.32 1.98 -25.05
CA LYS A 51 -12.01 1.59 -24.50
C LYS A 51 -11.87 2.03 -23.04
N VAL A 52 -11.18 1.22 -22.25
CA VAL A 52 -10.86 1.46 -20.84
C VAL A 52 -9.34 1.54 -20.69
N TYR A 53 -8.89 2.44 -19.84
CA TYR A 53 -7.49 2.57 -19.46
C TYR A 53 -7.30 2.00 -18.06
N VAL A 54 -6.47 0.96 -17.95
CA VAL A 54 -6.28 0.22 -16.71
C VAL A 54 -4.84 0.28 -16.22
N LYS A 55 -4.63 0.08 -14.93
CA LYS A 55 -3.31 -0.22 -14.35
C LYS A 55 -3.39 -1.54 -13.60
N THR A 56 -2.43 -2.43 -13.83
CA THR A 56 -2.38 -3.71 -13.12
C THR A 56 -2.07 -3.48 -11.64
N VAL A 57 -2.59 -4.36 -10.79
CA VAL A 57 -2.25 -4.34 -9.37
C VAL A 57 -0.74 -4.54 -9.20
N ASN A 58 -0.14 -3.77 -8.30
CA ASN A 58 1.30 -3.67 -8.10
C ASN A 58 2.06 -3.17 -9.33
N SER A 59 1.46 -2.31 -10.15
CA SER A 59 2.22 -1.53 -11.14
C SER A 59 2.69 -0.19 -10.56
N PRO A 60 3.81 0.38 -11.05
CA PRO A 60 4.23 1.71 -10.64
C PRO A 60 3.19 2.77 -11.04
N ARG A 61 2.89 3.70 -10.14
CA ARG A 61 1.88 4.74 -10.38
C ARG A 61 2.26 5.67 -11.52
N LYS A 62 3.55 5.92 -11.76
CA LYS A 62 4.01 6.73 -12.91
C LYS A 62 3.94 5.98 -14.27
N ARG A 63 3.76 4.65 -14.27
CA ARG A 63 3.63 3.88 -15.52
C ARG A 63 2.35 4.30 -16.26
N LYS A 64 2.43 4.39 -17.59
CA LYS A 64 1.28 4.68 -18.46
C LYS A 64 0.23 3.57 -18.31
N ALA A 65 -1.05 3.95 -18.32
CA ALA A 65 -2.15 3.00 -18.27
C ALA A 65 -2.27 2.22 -19.58
N ILE A 66 -2.66 0.95 -19.49
CA ILE A 66 -2.86 0.06 -20.64
C ILE A 66 -4.26 0.29 -21.19
N LYS A 67 -4.38 0.47 -22.52
CA LYS A 67 -5.65 0.73 -23.21
C LYS A 67 -6.24 -0.59 -23.71
N ILE A 68 -7.45 -0.92 -23.27
CA ILE A 68 -8.11 -2.21 -23.54
C ILE A 68 -9.55 -1.99 -24.02
N GLY A 69 -10.03 -2.82 -24.95
CA GLY A 69 -11.42 -2.79 -25.41
C GLY A 69 -12.38 -3.42 -24.41
N PHE A 70 -13.63 -2.94 -24.34
CA PHE A 70 -14.65 -3.43 -23.39
C PHE A 70 -14.88 -4.96 -23.49
N SER A 71 -14.73 -5.55 -24.67
CA SER A 71 -14.90 -6.99 -24.91
C SER A 71 -13.84 -7.86 -24.24
N SER A 72 -12.65 -7.31 -23.97
CA SER A 72 -11.51 -8.03 -23.40
C SER A 72 -11.46 -7.94 -21.87
N ILE A 73 -12.38 -7.18 -21.27
CA ILE A 73 -12.42 -6.91 -19.82
C ILE A 73 -13.46 -7.83 -19.18
N ILE A 74 -13.04 -8.49 -18.11
CA ILE A 74 -13.92 -9.33 -17.29
C ILE A 74 -14.14 -8.61 -15.97
N ASP A 75 -15.40 -8.56 -15.54
CA ASP A 75 -15.77 -7.94 -14.27
C ASP A 75 -15.17 -8.75 -13.11
N PHE A 76 -14.59 -8.06 -12.13
CA PHE A 76 -14.03 -8.72 -10.95
C PHE A 76 -15.13 -9.26 -10.02
N GLU A 77 -16.34 -8.71 -10.07
CA GLU A 77 -17.48 -9.12 -9.25
C GLU A 77 -18.19 -10.39 -9.77
N ASP A 78 -17.84 -10.87 -10.96
CA ASP A 78 -18.34 -12.14 -11.50
C ASP A 78 -17.80 -13.31 -10.67
N LYS A 79 -18.55 -13.74 -9.65
CA LYS A 79 -18.15 -14.78 -8.68
C LYS A 79 -17.68 -16.08 -9.35
N LYS A 80 -18.33 -16.48 -10.47
CA LYS A 80 -18.02 -17.72 -11.17
C LYS A 80 -16.69 -17.60 -11.91
N ARG A 81 -16.51 -16.53 -12.70
CA ARG A 81 -15.25 -16.29 -13.42
C ARG A 81 -14.11 -15.97 -12.48
N ASN A 82 -14.36 -15.19 -11.43
CA ASN A 82 -13.34 -14.78 -10.47
C ASN A 82 -12.63 -15.99 -9.83
N ARG A 83 -13.40 -17.02 -9.42
CA ARG A 83 -12.81 -18.27 -8.88
C ARG A 83 -11.94 -18.99 -9.91
N GLN A 84 -12.40 -19.08 -11.16
CA GLN A 84 -11.65 -19.75 -12.24
C GLN A 84 -10.35 -19.01 -12.58
N LEU A 85 -10.43 -17.69 -12.75
CA LEU A 85 -9.27 -16.85 -13.07
C LEU A 85 -8.26 -16.82 -11.94
N PHE A 86 -8.72 -16.84 -10.68
CA PHE A 86 -7.86 -16.95 -9.52
C PHE A 86 -7.03 -18.25 -9.53
N GLU A 87 -7.68 -19.40 -9.72
CA GLU A 87 -6.99 -20.69 -9.77
C GLU A 87 -5.99 -20.79 -10.94
N LEU A 88 -6.35 -20.23 -12.11
CA LEU A 88 -5.45 -20.17 -13.25
C LEU A 88 -4.23 -19.29 -12.98
N GLY A 89 -4.44 -18.10 -12.41
CA GLY A 89 -3.35 -17.18 -12.09
C GLY A 89 -2.41 -17.73 -11.02
N LYS A 90 -2.97 -18.36 -9.98
CA LYS A 90 -2.21 -18.98 -8.88
C LYS A 90 -1.26 -20.08 -9.39
N ARG A 91 -1.67 -20.87 -10.39
CA ARG A 91 -0.82 -21.90 -11.02
C ARG A 91 0.24 -21.30 -11.95
N ALA A 92 -0.06 -20.16 -12.57
CA ALA A 92 0.80 -19.58 -13.59
C ALA A 92 1.92 -18.69 -13.04
N CYS A 93 1.71 -18.01 -11.91
CA CYS A 93 2.69 -17.07 -11.35
C CYS A 93 2.66 -17.03 -9.82
N SER A 94 3.83 -17.11 -9.17
CA SER A 94 3.97 -17.04 -7.71
C SER A 94 3.52 -15.69 -7.13
N ASN A 95 3.78 -14.59 -7.84
CA ASN A 95 3.43 -13.23 -7.41
C ASN A 95 1.93 -12.90 -7.58
N PHE A 96 1.14 -13.83 -8.12
CA PHE A 96 -0.29 -13.64 -8.31
C PHE A 96 -1.05 -13.59 -6.98
N GLN A 97 -0.72 -14.50 -6.06
CA GLN A 97 -1.42 -14.60 -4.77
C GLN A 97 -1.32 -13.30 -3.96
N PRO A 98 -0.14 -12.67 -3.79
CA PRO A 98 -0.03 -11.36 -3.13
C PRO A 98 -0.85 -10.26 -3.80
N ALA A 99 -0.85 -10.20 -5.13
CA ALA A 99 -1.61 -9.18 -5.87
C ALA A 99 -3.13 -9.34 -5.65
N TYR A 100 -3.63 -10.58 -5.69
CA TYR A 100 -5.04 -10.87 -5.43
C TYR A 100 -5.42 -10.58 -3.97
N GLU A 101 -4.56 -10.92 -3.01
CA GLU A 101 -4.84 -10.65 -1.60
C GLU A 101 -4.89 -9.14 -1.31
N LYS A 102 -4.04 -8.35 -1.96
CA LYS A 102 -4.09 -6.88 -1.88
C LYS A 102 -5.42 -6.30 -2.37
N VAL A 103 -6.03 -6.92 -3.39
CA VAL A 103 -7.39 -6.55 -3.84
C VAL A 103 -8.43 -6.86 -2.78
N LYS A 104 -8.36 -8.01 -2.10
CA LYS A 104 -9.28 -8.30 -0.99
C LYS A 104 -9.13 -7.31 0.15
N GLN A 105 -7.89 -7.00 0.55
CA GLN A 105 -7.60 -6.00 1.57
C GLN A 105 -8.18 -4.64 1.20
N PHE A 106 -8.08 -4.24 -0.07
CA PHE A 106 -8.73 -3.03 -0.57
C PHE A 106 -10.24 -3.04 -0.34
N TYR A 107 -10.94 -4.13 -0.66
CA TYR A 107 -12.40 -4.20 -0.44
C TYR A 107 -12.76 -4.12 1.04
N VAL A 108 -11.99 -4.78 1.91
CA VAL A 108 -12.16 -4.67 3.37
C VAL A 108 -11.98 -3.21 3.81
N MET A 109 -10.92 -2.54 3.37
CA MET A 109 -10.68 -1.15 3.73
C MET A 109 -11.71 -0.18 3.14
N LYS A 110 -12.15 -0.39 1.90
CA LYS A 110 -13.20 0.42 1.24
C LYS A 110 -14.53 0.35 1.99
N HIS A 111 -14.85 -0.79 2.61
CA HIS A 111 -16.03 -0.93 3.45
C HIS A 111 -15.95 -0.05 4.71
N HIS A 112 -14.76 0.13 5.28
CA HIS A 112 -14.55 0.98 6.46
C HIS A 112 -14.33 2.46 6.11
N GLN A 113 -13.84 2.76 4.91
CA GLN A 113 -13.48 4.10 4.46
C GLN A 113 -14.18 4.46 3.16
N HIS A 114 -15.20 5.32 3.23
CA HIS A 114 -16.01 5.74 2.08
C HIS A 114 -15.24 6.43 0.93
N LYS A 115 -13.99 6.88 1.14
CA LYS A 115 -13.21 7.68 0.16
C LYS A 115 -11.86 7.07 -0.22
N LEU A 116 -11.74 5.74 -0.27
CA LEU A 116 -10.50 5.09 -0.70
C LEU A 116 -10.43 4.91 -2.23
N SER A 117 -9.44 5.51 -2.89
CA SER A 117 -9.19 5.32 -4.33
C SER A 117 -8.47 3.99 -4.59
N ALA A 118 -9.09 3.13 -5.38
CA ALA A 118 -8.51 1.85 -5.82
C ALA A 118 -7.20 2.08 -6.57
N ALA A 119 -7.14 3.09 -7.45
CA ALA A 119 -5.95 3.39 -8.22
C ALA A 119 -4.76 3.75 -7.32
N ARG A 120 -4.98 4.52 -6.24
CA ARG A 120 -3.91 4.86 -5.29
C ARG A 120 -3.52 3.67 -4.43
N TYR A 121 -4.47 2.86 -3.97
CA TYR A 121 -4.18 1.75 -3.05
C TYR A 121 -3.49 0.56 -3.74
N LEU A 122 -3.93 0.22 -4.95
CA LEU A 122 -3.49 -0.98 -5.67
C LEU A 122 -2.23 -0.76 -6.53
N THR A 123 -1.78 0.49 -6.71
CA THR A 123 -0.54 0.85 -7.42
C THR A 123 0.44 1.50 -6.45
N PHE A 124 1.74 1.31 -6.66
CA PHE A 124 2.79 1.81 -5.74
C PHE A 124 3.49 3.06 -6.28
N GLU A 125 4.02 3.91 -5.40
CA GLU A 125 4.84 5.04 -5.85
C GLU A 125 6.24 4.55 -6.25
N PRO A 126 6.80 4.96 -7.42
CA PRO A 126 8.13 4.52 -7.82
C PRO A 126 9.16 4.99 -6.80
N GLY A 127 9.79 4.02 -6.12
CA GLY A 127 10.64 4.22 -4.95
C GLY A 127 10.28 3.30 -3.79
N GLU A 128 9.04 2.80 -3.73
CA GLU A 128 8.67 1.67 -2.86
C GLU A 128 9.18 0.36 -3.48
N VAL A 129 9.92 -0.44 -2.70
CA VAL A 129 10.49 -1.71 -3.15
C VAL A 129 9.35 -2.65 -3.53
N SER A 130 9.28 -3.03 -4.81
CA SER A 130 8.23 -3.90 -5.35
C SER A 130 8.60 -5.37 -5.14
N TYR A 131 7.78 -6.13 -4.41
CA TYR A 131 7.97 -7.58 -4.17
C TYR A 131 7.52 -8.47 -5.34
N GLY A 132 7.81 -8.08 -6.58
CA GLY A 132 7.49 -8.91 -7.74
C GLY A 132 7.41 -8.12 -9.03
N THR A 133 8.51 -8.08 -9.76
CA THR A 133 8.54 -7.57 -11.13
C THR A 133 7.56 -8.39 -11.99
N LEU A 134 6.63 -7.69 -12.65
CA LEU A 134 5.73 -8.30 -13.64
C LEU A 134 6.57 -8.95 -14.75
N PRO A 135 6.11 -10.07 -15.36
CA PRO A 135 6.68 -10.51 -16.63
C PRO A 135 6.49 -9.38 -17.65
N ASP A 136 7.56 -9.02 -18.35
CA ASP A 136 7.52 -7.94 -19.34
C ASP A 136 6.36 -8.17 -20.32
N MET A 137 5.48 -7.17 -20.39
CA MET A 137 4.39 -7.15 -21.36
C MET A 137 4.97 -6.63 -22.67
N GLU A 138 5.34 -7.56 -23.54
CA GLU A 138 5.40 -7.25 -24.96
C GLU A 138 3.96 -7.02 -25.43
N VAL A 139 3.67 -5.78 -25.79
CA VAL A 139 2.42 -5.42 -26.45
C VAL A 139 2.49 -6.10 -27.82
N ALA A 140 1.68 -7.14 -28.04
CA ALA A 140 1.43 -7.63 -29.38
C ALA A 140 0.71 -6.52 -30.15
N GLU A 141 1.50 -5.65 -30.78
CA GLU A 141 1.03 -4.70 -31.78
C GLU A 141 0.69 -5.52 -33.02
N ASP A 142 -0.56 -5.97 -33.12
CA ASP A 142 -1.13 -6.31 -34.42
C ASP A 142 -1.24 -5.01 -35.22
N SER A 143 -0.18 -4.69 -35.97
CA SER A 143 -0.14 -3.61 -36.94
C SER A 143 0.82 -3.96 -38.08
N ASN A 144 0.22 -4.51 -39.14
CA ASN A 144 0.75 -4.39 -40.50
C ASN A 144 0.99 -2.91 -40.81
N SER A 145 2.26 -2.49 -40.90
CA SER A 145 2.67 -1.29 -41.64
C SER A 145 4.15 -1.37 -41.95
N ILE A 146 4.45 -1.81 -43.17
CA ILE A 146 5.73 -1.57 -43.84
C ILE A 146 5.95 -0.06 -43.94
N CYS A 147 7.12 0.44 -43.55
CA CYS A 147 7.83 1.55 -44.20
C CYS A 147 9.28 1.57 -43.67
N ASN A 148 10.20 1.31 -44.60
CA ASN A 148 11.64 1.56 -44.48
C ASN A 148 11.89 3.07 -44.29
N GLU A 149 12.89 3.43 -43.50
CA GLU A 149 14.14 4.04 -43.99
C GLU A 149 15.00 4.55 -42.83
N GLU A 150 16.30 4.28 -42.98
CA GLU A 150 17.42 4.71 -42.15
C GLU A 150 17.49 6.24 -42.03
N CYS A 151 17.95 6.72 -40.88
CA CYS A 151 18.77 7.93 -40.85
C CYS A 151 19.89 7.81 -39.80
N VAL A 152 21.07 8.18 -40.28
CA VAL A 152 22.43 7.96 -39.80
C VAL A 152 22.95 9.30 -39.25
N TYR A 153 23.31 9.32 -37.96
CA TYR A 153 24.34 10.16 -37.25
C TYR A 153 24.26 11.72 -37.33
N PRO A 154 25.09 12.49 -36.56
CA PRO A 154 26.12 12.14 -35.56
C PRO A 154 26.02 12.87 -34.19
N LEU A 155 26.90 12.42 -33.29
CA LEU A 155 27.36 13.09 -32.07
C LEU A 155 27.85 14.53 -32.32
N THR A 156 27.67 15.38 -31.31
CA THR A 156 28.64 16.43 -30.96
C THR A 156 28.81 16.48 -29.45
N GLU A 157 30.06 16.25 -29.03
CA GLU A 157 30.62 16.57 -27.73
C GLU A 157 30.83 18.08 -27.65
N GLU A 158 30.46 18.72 -26.54
CA GLU A 158 31.11 19.96 -26.11
C GLU A 158 31.33 19.92 -24.60
N GLU A 159 32.62 19.95 -24.26
CA GLU A 159 33.21 20.23 -22.98
C GLU A 159 32.88 21.66 -22.54
N LEU A 160 32.51 21.87 -21.27
CA LEU A 160 32.79 23.14 -20.62
C LEU A 160 33.31 22.89 -19.20
N ASP A 161 34.57 23.27 -19.07
CA ASP A 161 35.42 23.34 -17.90
C ASP A 161 35.09 24.55 -17.01
N SER A 162 35.49 24.42 -15.74
CA SER A 162 35.89 25.48 -14.79
C SER A 162 34.82 26.37 -14.14
N ASP A 163 34.71 26.36 -12.80
CA ASP A 163 35.56 27.18 -11.91
C ASP A 163 35.22 26.96 -10.40
N PRO A 164 36.20 26.86 -9.46
CA PRO A 164 35.96 26.78 -8.02
C PRO A 164 36.34 28.09 -7.29
N GLY A 165 35.37 28.71 -6.60
CA GLY A 165 35.60 29.82 -5.67
C GLY A 165 34.84 29.56 -4.36
N ASN A 166 35.46 29.14 -3.25
CA ASN A 166 36.37 29.84 -2.32
C ASN A 166 35.62 30.67 -1.25
N ILE A 167 35.67 30.15 -0.01
CA ILE A 167 35.74 30.80 1.32
C ILE A 167 34.65 31.82 1.69
N SER A 168 33.98 31.59 2.84
CA SER A 168 34.05 32.50 4.01
C SER A 168 33.36 31.92 5.25
N ASN A 169 34.12 31.90 6.33
CA ASN A 169 33.68 31.72 7.72
C ASN A 169 32.94 32.98 8.20
N ASP A 170 31.84 32.80 8.94
CA ASP A 170 31.42 33.69 10.03
C ASP A 170 30.44 32.89 10.91
N SER A 171 30.73 32.54 12.18
CA SER A 171 31.14 33.32 13.35
C SER A 171 29.98 34.12 13.97
N PHE A 172 29.48 33.56 15.09
CA PHE A 172 28.80 34.17 16.24
C PHE A 172 27.48 34.94 16.07
N GLY A 173 26.49 34.52 16.87
CA GLY A 173 25.32 35.36 17.16
C GLY A 173 24.23 34.69 18.01
N TYR A 174 24.54 34.22 19.22
CA TYR A 174 23.51 33.95 20.23
C TYR A 174 22.85 35.28 20.62
N GLN A 175 21.63 35.54 20.17
CA GLN A 175 20.77 36.57 20.74
C GLN A 175 19.56 35.95 21.44
N LYS A 176 19.65 36.04 22.77
CA LYS A 176 18.59 35.88 23.76
C LYS A 176 17.62 37.06 23.62
N SER A 177 16.43 36.81 23.07
CA SER A 177 15.32 37.76 23.10
C SER A 177 14.26 37.29 24.09
N GLN A 178 14.28 37.89 25.28
CA GLN A 178 13.12 37.95 26.15
C GLN A 178 12.16 38.98 25.55
N ASN A 179 10.95 38.57 25.19
CA ASN A 179 9.83 39.50 25.04
C ASN A 179 8.61 38.94 25.76
N SER A 180 8.31 39.61 26.86
CA SER A 180 7.08 39.56 27.62
C SER A 180 6.02 40.35 26.86
N TYR A 181 4.90 39.73 26.52
CA TYR A 181 3.67 40.44 26.15
C TYR A 181 2.48 39.83 26.87
N SER A 182 1.85 40.69 27.67
CA SER A 182 0.59 40.48 28.35
C SER A 182 -0.58 40.43 27.37
N ALA A 183 -1.52 39.53 27.71
CA ALA A 183 -2.97 39.68 27.65
C ALA A 183 -3.58 40.53 26.52
N VAL A 184 -4.15 39.84 25.52
CA VAL A 184 -5.41 40.25 24.89
C VAL A 184 -6.29 39.01 24.74
N THR A 185 -7.40 39.02 25.47
CA THR A 185 -8.50 38.06 25.41
C THR A 185 -9.34 38.34 24.18
N GLU A 186 -9.33 37.46 23.18
CA GLU A 186 -10.38 37.44 22.15
C GLU A 186 -10.87 36.00 21.89
N ASN A 187 -12.17 35.85 22.13
CA ASN A 187 -12.97 34.66 21.97
C ASN A 187 -12.80 34.01 20.59
N SER A 188 -12.03 32.92 20.54
CA SER A 188 -12.05 31.99 19.42
C SER A 188 -12.82 30.75 19.84
N THR A 189 -14.13 30.77 19.59
CA THR A 189 -15.02 29.60 19.68
C THR A 189 -14.53 28.54 18.71
N SER A 190 -13.66 27.68 19.21
CA SER A 190 -13.21 26.48 18.52
C SER A 190 -14.34 25.45 18.59
N PRO A 191 -14.73 24.80 17.48
CA PRO A 191 -15.69 23.71 17.53
C PRO A 191 -15.00 22.50 18.16
N SER A 192 -15.12 22.37 19.48
CA SER A 192 -14.68 21.21 20.24
C SER A 192 -15.54 20.00 19.90
N CYS A 193 -15.24 19.35 18.78
CA CYS A 193 -15.68 17.98 18.51
C CYS A 193 -14.79 17.00 19.28
N SER A 194 -14.72 17.14 20.61
CA SER A 194 -14.27 16.06 21.48
C SER A 194 -15.43 15.10 21.62
N SER A 195 -15.50 14.09 20.75
CA SER A 195 -16.39 12.94 20.95
C SER A 195 -16.00 12.30 22.27
N SER A 196 -16.72 12.65 23.34
CA SER A 196 -16.54 12.05 24.66
C SER A 196 -16.85 10.56 24.52
N LEU A 197 -15.82 9.73 24.42
CA LEU A 197 -15.95 8.30 24.50
C LEU A 197 -16.74 7.97 25.76
N SER A 198 -17.68 7.04 25.63
CA SER A 198 -18.41 6.55 26.80
C SER A 198 -17.41 5.92 27.78
N GLN A 199 -17.68 6.00 29.09
CA GLN A 199 -16.84 5.34 30.09
C GLN A 199 -16.68 3.83 29.83
N ILE A 200 -17.65 3.22 29.16
CA ILE A 200 -17.62 1.80 28.77
C ILE A 200 -16.56 1.56 27.69
N GLU A 201 -16.52 2.38 26.64
CA GLU A 201 -15.49 2.28 25.60
C GLU A 201 -14.09 2.53 26.15
N LEU A 202 -13.95 3.42 27.14
CA LEU A 202 -12.65 3.68 27.77
C LEU A 202 -12.16 2.45 28.55
N ARG A 203 -13.03 1.82 29.36
CA ARG A 203 -12.69 0.59 30.09
C ARG A 203 -12.37 -0.57 29.14
N GLN A 204 -13.12 -0.70 28.05
CA GLN A 204 -12.85 -1.74 27.06
C GLN A 204 -11.46 -1.55 26.41
N LYS A 205 -11.13 -0.32 26.01
CA LYS A 205 -9.80 0.00 25.48
C LYS A 205 -8.68 -0.28 26.49
N GLU A 206 -8.91 0.02 27.76
CA GLU A 206 -7.95 -0.27 28.82
C GLU A 206 -7.72 -1.78 28.99
N GLU A 207 -8.77 -2.60 28.92
CA GLU A 207 -8.66 -4.05 29.01
C GLU A 207 -7.96 -4.66 27.79
N GLU A 208 -8.30 -4.19 26.59
CA GLU A 208 -7.60 -4.57 25.35
C GLU A 208 -6.10 -4.20 25.42
N ALA A 209 -5.78 -3.03 25.97
CA ALA A 209 -4.41 -2.59 26.20
C ALA A 209 -3.67 -3.51 27.18
N LYS A 210 -4.30 -3.94 28.28
CA LYS A 210 -3.71 -4.88 29.24
C LYS A 210 -3.40 -6.24 28.61
N ILE A 211 -4.32 -6.77 27.81
CA ILE A 211 -4.11 -8.03 27.09
C ILE A 211 -2.91 -7.90 26.14
N LEU A 212 -2.84 -6.80 25.38
CA LEU A 212 -1.72 -6.55 24.48
C LEU A 212 -0.39 -6.39 25.24
N LEU A 213 -0.40 -5.69 26.37
CA LEU A 213 0.80 -5.54 27.19
C LEU A 213 1.31 -6.89 27.71
N ALA A 214 0.41 -7.75 28.20
CA ALA A 214 0.76 -9.10 28.64
C ALA A 214 1.35 -9.95 27.50
N VAL A 215 0.83 -9.80 26.27
CA VAL A 215 1.39 -10.45 25.08
C VAL A 215 2.79 -9.92 24.75
N ILE A 216 3.00 -8.61 24.85
CA ILE A 216 4.30 -7.96 24.56
C ILE A 216 5.36 -8.36 25.61
N GLN A 217 4.95 -8.49 26.87
CA GLN A 217 5.78 -8.96 27.98
C GLN A 217 6.11 -10.46 27.89
N GLY A 218 5.42 -11.22 27.01
CA GLY A 218 5.68 -12.65 26.82
C GLY A 218 6.95 -12.94 26.01
N ASP A 219 7.57 -14.09 26.31
CA ASP A 219 8.80 -14.56 25.63
C ASP A 219 8.64 -14.68 24.11
N ALA A 220 7.44 -15.00 23.62
CA ALA A 220 7.18 -15.11 22.19
C ALA A 220 7.41 -13.78 21.46
N CYS A 221 6.97 -12.67 22.07
CA CYS A 221 7.17 -11.33 21.54
C CYS A 221 8.66 -10.94 21.58
N TRP A 222 9.30 -11.12 22.74
CA TRP A 222 10.72 -10.90 22.92
C TRP A 222 11.58 -11.63 21.88
N ASN A 223 11.33 -12.93 21.71
CA ASN A 223 12.03 -13.77 20.73
C ASN A 223 11.82 -13.24 19.31
N HIS A 224 10.60 -12.83 18.95
CA HIS A 224 10.34 -12.26 17.63
C HIS A 224 11.14 -10.97 17.38
N LEU A 225 11.14 -10.03 18.34
CA LEU A 225 11.91 -8.79 18.25
C LEU A 225 13.43 -9.04 18.18
N CYS A 226 13.92 -10.03 18.92
CA CYS A 226 15.32 -10.46 18.85
C CYS A 226 15.68 -11.00 17.47
N ARG A 227 14.81 -11.82 16.88
CA ARG A 227 15.02 -12.38 15.53
C ARG A 227 15.04 -11.29 14.47
N ILE A 228 14.22 -10.24 14.60
CA ILE A 228 14.30 -9.06 13.73
C ILE A 228 15.64 -8.35 13.91
N TYR A 229 16.05 -8.09 15.15
CA TYR A 229 17.30 -7.37 15.43
C TYR A 229 18.55 -8.12 14.96
N ARG A 230 18.53 -9.46 15.01
CA ARG A 230 19.59 -10.33 14.52
C ARG A 230 19.52 -10.61 13.02
N GLU A 231 18.60 -9.96 12.32
CA GLU A 231 18.34 -10.15 10.88
C GLU A 231 17.94 -11.59 10.50
N GLU A 232 17.48 -12.40 11.46
CA GLU A 232 16.93 -13.75 11.21
C GLU A 232 15.54 -13.70 10.57
N ILE A 233 14.82 -12.59 10.78
CA ILE A 233 13.57 -12.26 10.10
C ILE A 233 13.76 -10.92 9.42
N TYR A 234 13.46 -10.85 8.12
CA TYR A 234 13.52 -9.61 7.37
C TYR A 234 12.46 -8.62 7.87
N SER A 235 12.91 -7.40 8.23
CA SER A 235 12.07 -6.23 8.46
C SER A 235 12.64 -5.07 7.64
N GLU A 236 11.80 -4.50 6.78
CA GLU A 236 12.16 -3.34 5.96
C GLU A 236 12.53 -2.15 6.85
N ARG A 237 11.82 -1.96 7.97
CA ARG A 237 12.08 -0.88 8.93
C ARG A 237 13.42 -1.06 9.62
N HIS A 238 13.73 -2.29 10.06
CA HIS A 238 15.03 -2.62 10.65
C HIS A 238 16.17 -2.34 9.66
N SER A 239 16.05 -2.85 8.42
CA SER A 239 17.04 -2.65 7.36
C SER A 239 17.25 -1.16 7.06
N CYS A 240 16.17 -0.38 6.93
CA CYS A 240 16.25 1.07 6.74
C CYS A 240 16.95 1.77 7.91
N PHE A 241 16.64 1.38 9.14
CA PHE A 241 17.24 1.98 10.33
C PHE A 241 18.73 1.66 10.44
N MET A 242 19.12 0.40 10.21
CA MET A 242 20.52 -0.05 10.31
C MET A 242 21.39 0.43 9.15
N SER A 243 20.81 0.82 8.01
CA SER A 243 21.56 1.33 6.85
C SER A 243 22.37 2.61 7.13
N GLY A 244 22.10 3.33 8.22
CA GLY A 244 22.73 4.61 8.55
C GLY A 244 22.35 5.76 7.60
N ASN A 245 21.49 5.51 6.59
CA ASN A 245 21.06 6.53 5.66
C ASN A 245 20.01 7.43 6.31
N HIS A 246 20.41 8.64 6.71
CA HIS A 246 19.52 9.61 7.34
C HIS A 246 18.26 9.94 6.52
N LYS A 247 18.33 9.91 5.18
CA LYS A 247 17.14 10.15 4.34
C LYS A 247 16.14 9.01 4.45
N LEU A 248 16.62 7.76 4.48
CA LEU A 248 15.76 6.59 4.69
C LEU A 248 15.22 6.55 6.13
N LYS A 249 16.06 6.85 7.13
CA LYS A 249 15.63 6.96 8.53
C LYS A 249 14.57 8.05 8.71
N SER A 250 14.71 9.20 8.04
CA SER A 250 13.70 10.28 8.09
C SER A 250 12.38 9.91 7.41
N ASN A 251 12.38 8.93 6.49
CA ASN A 251 11.16 8.41 5.87
C ASN A 251 10.43 7.42 6.78
N LEU A 252 11.09 6.85 7.79
CA LEU A 252 10.41 6.08 8.83
C LEU A 252 9.52 7.04 9.61
N LYS A 253 8.22 6.98 9.34
CA LYS A 253 7.25 7.77 10.11
C LYS A 253 7.32 7.36 11.57
N TYR A 254 7.43 8.35 12.45
CA TYR A 254 7.32 8.15 13.88
C TYR A 254 5.98 7.48 14.16
N PHE A 255 6.04 6.28 14.70
CA PHE A 255 4.82 5.55 15.01
C PHE A 255 4.33 6.00 16.38
N SER A 256 3.61 7.12 16.41
CA SER A 256 2.78 7.51 17.56
C SER A 256 1.50 6.69 17.65
N GLY A 257 1.24 5.83 16.65
CA GLY A 257 -0.03 5.19 16.36
C GLY A 257 -0.43 4.03 17.26
N ILE A 258 0.20 3.85 18.42
CA ILE A 258 -0.40 2.99 19.44
C ILE A 258 -1.45 3.78 20.21
N ASN A 259 -2.49 4.22 19.47
CA ASN A 259 -3.74 4.72 20.05
C ASN A 259 -4.47 3.63 20.88
N ILE A 260 -3.87 2.44 21.00
CA ILE A 260 -4.40 1.29 21.74
C ILE A 260 -4.06 1.42 23.22
N PHE A 261 -2.92 2.01 23.60
CA PHE A 261 -2.63 2.27 25.01
C PHE A 261 -3.26 3.61 25.40
N PRO A 262 -4.27 3.62 26.29
CA PRO A 262 -4.74 4.88 26.86
C PRO A 262 -3.56 5.54 27.59
N THR A 263 -3.35 6.85 27.35
CA THR A 263 -2.26 7.63 27.97
C THR A 263 -2.30 7.48 29.48
N GLY A 264 -1.18 7.08 30.09
CA GLY A 264 -1.08 6.81 31.53
C GLY A 264 -0.09 5.69 31.85
N ASP A 265 -0.39 4.91 32.89
CA ASP A 265 0.52 3.92 33.48
C ASP A 265 0.88 2.77 32.52
N LEU A 266 -0.06 2.33 31.67
CA LEU A 266 0.17 1.23 30.72
C LEU A 266 1.18 1.60 29.62
N GLU A 267 1.14 2.86 29.15
CA GLU A 267 2.13 3.35 28.19
C GLU A 267 3.53 3.37 28.81
N LEU A 268 3.63 3.82 30.07
CA LEU A 268 4.88 3.82 30.81
C LEU A 268 5.41 2.39 31.02
N GLU A 269 4.53 1.44 31.35
CA GLU A 269 4.88 0.03 31.53
C GLU A 269 5.35 -0.62 30.22
N LEU A 270 4.69 -0.32 29.10
CA LEU A 270 5.15 -0.73 27.77
C LEU A 270 6.55 -0.20 27.47
N VAL A 271 6.76 1.11 27.64
CA VAL A 271 8.05 1.76 27.36
C VAL A 271 9.15 1.16 28.24
N ASN A 272 8.86 0.89 29.52
CA ASN A 272 9.82 0.25 30.42
C ASN A 272 10.14 -1.18 30.00
N THR A 273 9.13 -1.96 29.58
CA THR A 273 9.32 -3.33 29.08
C THR A 273 10.24 -3.34 27.86
N LEU A 274 9.99 -2.46 26.88
CA LEU A 274 10.79 -2.37 25.67
C LEU A 274 12.20 -1.82 25.94
N ARG A 275 12.33 -0.90 26.89
CA ARG A 275 13.64 -0.43 27.35
C ARG A 275 14.46 -1.56 27.96
N ASP A 276 13.85 -2.41 28.78
CA ASP A 276 14.53 -3.57 29.36
C ASP A 276 14.99 -4.55 28.26
N TYR A 277 14.13 -4.82 27.28
CA TYR A 277 14.46 -5.62 26.10
C TYR A 277 15.68 -5.07 25.33
N ILE A 278 15.71 -3.76 25.06
CA ILE A 278 16.87 -3.10 24.42
C ILE A 278 18.11 -3.23 25.30
N GLY A 279 17.98 -3.02 26.62
CA GLY A 279 19.07 -3.15 27.57
C GLY A 279 19.70 -4.54 27.53
N ARG A 280 18.88 -5.60 27.47
CA ARG A 280 19.32 -7.00 27.31
C ARG A 280 20.05 -7.25 26.00
N LEU A 281 19.72 -6.55 24.91
CA LEU A 281 20.43 -6.63 23.63
C LEU A 281 21.76 -5.83 23.62
N GLY A 282 21.99 -4.98 24.61
CA GLY A 282 23.20 -4.16 24.68
C GLY A 282 23.23 -2.98 23.71
N ILE A 283 22.07 -2.53 23.21
CA ILE A 283 21.95 -1.38 22.32
C ILE A 283 22.12 -0.10 23.15
N LYS A 284 23.25 0.59 23.01
CA LYS A 284 23.60 1.77 23.84
C LYS A 284 23.17 3.10 23.24
N SER A 285 23.18 3.26 21.92
CA SER A 285 22.84 4.50 21.21
C SER A 285 21.52 4.36 20.45
N ASP A 286 20.78 5.46 20.33
CA ASP A 286 19.54 5.57 19.54
C ASP A 286 18.45 4.54 19.86
N TRP A 287 18.45 4.01 21.09
CA TRP A 287 17.50 2.97 21.49
C TRP A 287 16.04 3.46 21.44
N SER A 288 15.80 4.73 21.83
CA SER A 288 14.48 5.33 21.78
C SER A 288 13.98 5.38 20.34
N ASP A 289 14.81 5.84 19.41
CA ASP A 289 14.49 5.90 17.99
C ASP A 289 14.20 4.51 17.46
N TYR A 290 15.06 3.54 17.74
CA TYR A 290 14.87 2.17 17.27
C TYR A 290 13.56 1.55 17.78
N MET A 291 13.23 1.80 19.05
CA MET A 291 11.96 1.39 19.64
C MET A 291 10.76 1.96 18.88
N TYR A 292 10.72 3.27 18.64
CA TYR A 292 9.57 3.94 18.02
C TYR A 292 9.48 3.76 16.50
N TYR A 293 10.60 3.67 15.80
CA TYR A 293 10.61 3.56 14.33
C TYR A 293 10.54 2.12 13.82
N VAL A 294 11.02 1.15 14.62
CA VAL A 294 11.14 -0.26 14.23
C VAL A 294 10.24 -1.13 15.09
N TRP A 295 10.54 -1.29 16.38
CA TRP A 295 9.86 -2.30 17.20
C TRP A 295 8.37 -2.08 17.38
N LEU A 296 7.93 -0.87 17.73
CA LEU A 296 6.52 -0.59 17.96
C LEU A 296 5.63 -0.90 16.73
N PRO A 297 6.00 -0.49 15.50
CA PRO A 297 5.33 -0.95 14.29
C PRO A 297 5.32 -2.48 14.12
N GLU A 298 6.46 -3.16 14.32
CA GLU A 298 6.58 -4.61 14.10
C GLU A 298 5.76 -5.42 15.09
N LEU A 299 5.55 -4.91 16.31
CA LEU A 299 4.68 -5.53 17.31
C LEU A 299 3.24 -5.71 16.78
N GLN A 300 2.75 -4.79 15.96
CA GLN A 300 1.38 -4.87 15.41
C GLN A 300 1.22 -6.00 14.38
N TYR A 301 2.29 -6.36 13.69
CA TYR A 301 2.26 -7.38 12.64
C TYR A 301 2.76 -8.74 13.15
N GLY A 302 3.26 -8.79 14.38
CA GLY A 302 3.81 -10.00 14.99
C GLY A 302 2.78 -11.12 15.14
N PRO A 303 3.21 -12.39 15.05
CA PRO A 303 2.33 -13.56 15.15
C PRO A 303 1.60 -13.65 16.50
N ALA A 304 2.16 -13.07 17.55
CA ALA A 304 1.57 -13.05 18.89
C ALA A 304 0.32 -12.17 18.97
N VAL A 305 0.32 -11.01 18.31
CA VAL A 305 -0.83 -10.08 18.31
C VAL A 305 -1.96 -10.60 17.43
N ASN A 306 -1.63 -11.16 16.26
CA ASN A 306 -2.62 -11.80 15.38
C ASN A 306 -3.33 -12.99 16.04
N SER A 307 -2.69 -13.64 17.02
CA SER A 307 -3.29 -14.74 17.78
C SER A 307 -4.24 -14.25 18.88
N ALA A 308 -4.01 -13.05 19.42
CA ALA A 308 -4.85 -12.45 20.44
C ALA A 308 -6.12 -11.81 19.86
N SER A 309 -6.06 -11.18 18.68
CA SER A 309 -7.22 -10.56 18.04
C SER A 309 -8.25 -11.55 17.46
N ASN A 310 -7.93 -12.84 17.42
CA ASN A 310 -8.82 -13.90 16.90
C ASN A 310 -9.53 -14.71 18.01
N ARG A 311 -9.39 -14.30 19.28
CA ARG A 311 -10.11 -14.88 20.43
C ARG A 311 -11.22 -13.94 20.88
#